data_AF-A0A4U9W1I1-F1
#
_entry.id   AF-A0A4U9W1I1-F1
#
_cell.length_a   1.000
_cell.length_b   1.000
_cell.length_c   1.000
_cell.angle_alpha   90.00
_cell.angle_beta   90.00
_cell.angle_gamma   90.00
#
_symmetry.space_group_name_H-M   'P 1'
#
loop_
_entity.id
_entity.type
_entity.pdbx_description
1 polymer ?
#
loop_
_entity_poly.entity_id
_entity_poly.type
_entity_poly.pdbx_seq_one_letter_code
_entity_poly.pdbx_strand_id
1 'polypeptide(L)'
;MPSVEQPNYLKKSIRIFRFYGITFLFSIFTMSFLRSVNENFKIVYEALLALPFFIMLVLAPLGLYYSWKSHKAKEEPRKKRTMFFMGHLFFCILIVLFFMVIVKDLASLNW
;
A
#
# COMPACT_ATOMS: atom_id res chain seq x y z
N MET A 1 -17.09 13.58 -33.74
CA MET A 1 -16.93 14.01 -32.34
C MET A 1 -15.80 13.19 -31.74
N PRO A 2 -14.72 13.80 -31.22
CA PRO A 2 -13.71 13.03 -30.49
C PRO A 2 -14.36 12.47 -29.23
N SER A 3 -14.25 11.15 -29.02
CA SER A 3 -14.67 10.52 -27.78
C SER A 3 -13.83 11.10 -26.65
N VAL A 4 -14.43 11.93 -25.80
CA VAL A 4 -13.79 12.41 -24.57
C VAL A 4 -13.45 11.17 -23.76
N GLU A 5 -12.18 10.78 -23.78
CA GLU A 5 -11.69 9.60 -23.09
C GLU A 5 -11.99 9.81 -21.60
N GLN A 6 -12.92 9.02 -21.06
CA GLN A 6 -13.34 9.22 -19.67
C GLN A 6 -12.12 9.03 -18.76
N PRO A 7 -11.91 9.94 -17.79
CA PRO A 7 -10.81 9.81 -16.87
C PRO A 7 -10.88 8.44 -16.18
N ASN A 8 -9.74 7.74 -16.19
CA ASN A 8 -9.65 6.35 -15.75
C ASN A 8 -8.83 6.25 -14.45
N TYR A 9 -9.03 7.20 -13.54
CA TYR A 9 -8.26 7.29 -12.30
C TYR A 9 -8.70 6.22 -11.29
N LEU A 10 -9.99 5.92 -11.21
CA LEU A 10 -10.55 4.87 -10.34
C LEU A 10 -9.94 3.51 -10.65
N LYS A 11 -9.88 3.10 -11.93
CA LYS A 11 -9.30 1.81 -12.33
C LYS A 11 -7.82 1.73 -11.97
N LYS A 12 -7.07 2.83 -12.13
CA LYS A 12 -5.65 2.91 -11.72
C LYS A 12 -5.52 2.75 -10.20
N SER A 13 -6.29 3.50 -9.42
CA SER A 13 -6.35 3.39 -7.95
C SER A 13 -6.67 1.96 -7.49
N ILE A 14 -7.66 1.31 -8.10
CA ILE A 14 -8.06 -0.07 -7.78
C ILE A 14 -6.94 -1.05 -8.09
N ARG A 15 -6.29 -0.92 -9.26
CA ARG A 15 -5.19 -1.80 -9.66
C ARG A 15 -4.02 -1.69 -8.68
N ILE A 16 -3.67 -0.46 -8.29
CA ILE A 16 -2.62 -0.20 -7.31
C ILE A 16 -2.98 -0.85 -5.97
N PHE A 17 -4.20 -0.61 -5.47
CA PHE A 17 -4.68 -1.19 -4.21
C PHE A 17 -4.59 -2.72 -4.20
N ARG A 18 -5.06 -3.34 -5.27
CA ARG A 18 -5.03 -4.81 -5.42
C ARG A 18 -3.61 -5.34 -5.45
N PHE A 19 -2.72 -4.68 -6.18
CA PHE A 19 -1.34 -5.14 -6.31
C PHE A 19 -0.63 -5.18 -4.96
N TYR A 20 -0.53 -4.04 -4.26
CA TYR A 20 0.16 -4.03 -2.97
C TYR A 20 -0.60 -4.81 -1.90
N GLY A 21 -1.94 -4.85 -1.96
CA GLY A 21 -2.77 -5.61 -1.02
C GLY A 21 -2.54 -7.12 -1.15
N ILE A 22 -2.47 -7.63 -2.38
CA ILE A 22 -2.12 -9.05 -2.63
C ILE A 22 -0.71 -9.34 -2.16
N THR A 23 0.27 -8.48 -2.47
CA THR A 23 1.65 -8.66 -2.02
C THR A 23 1.75 -8.69 -0.49
N PHE A 24 1.01 -7.83 0.19
CA PHE A 24 0.96 -7.79 1.66
C PHE A 24 0.29 -9.03 2.26
N LEU A 25 -0.81 -9.51 1.69
CA LEU A 25 -1.46 -10.75 2.13
C LEU A 25 -0.56 -11.97 1.90
N PHE A 26 0.13 -12.00 0.75
CA PHE A 26 1.09 -13.06 0.42
C PHE A 26 2.26 -13.08 1.41
N SER A 27 2.75 -11.92 1.86
CA SER A 27 3.79 -11.89 2.89
C SER A 27 3.32 -12.39 4.25
N ILE A 28 2.08 -12.07 4.66
CA ILE A 28 1.52 -12.60 5.91
C ILE A 28 1.36 -14.12 5.83
N PHE A 29 0.91 -14.62 4.68
CA PHE A 29 0.76 -16.06 4.45
C PHE A 29 2.11 -16.79 4.50
N THR A 30 3.10 -16.29 3.77
CA THR A 30 4.46 -16.87 3.79
C THR A 30 5.10 -16.79 5.16
N MET A 31 4.88 -15.70 5.91
CA MET A 31 5.34 -15.57 7.29
C MET A 31 4.77 -16.66 8.21
N SER A 32 3.50 -17.01 8.00
CA SER A 32 2.80 -18.00 8.83
C SER A 32 3.21 -19.45 8.47
N PHE A 33 3.41 -19.72 7.18
CA PHE A 33 3.63 -21.09 6.68
C PHE A 33 5.10 -21.50 6.58
N LEU A 34 6.00 -20.56 6.24
CA LEU A 34 7.42 -20.84 5.99
C LEU A 34 8.31 -20.58 7.21
N ARG A 35 7.75 -20.17 8.35
CA ARG A 35 8.50 -19.92 9.59
C ARG A 35 9.34 -21.11 10.06
N SER A 36 8.92 -22.33 9.72
CA SER A 36 9.60 -23.58 10.07
C SER A 36 10.80 -23.91 9.16
N VAL A 37 10.89 -23.32 7.96
CA VAL A 37 11.88 -23.67 6.92
C VAL A 37 13.16 -22.80 7.01
N ASN A 38 13.38 -22.15 8.15
CA ASN A 38 13.98 -20.81 8.18
C ASN A 38 15.49 -20.75 8.48
N GLU A 39 16.16 -21.83 8.86
CA GLU A 39 17.56 -21.72 9.29
C GLU A 39 18.55 -21.51 8.13
N ASN A 40 18.31 -22.14 6.98
CA ASN A 40 19.25 -22.09 5.84
C ASN A 40 19.08 -20.86 4.92
N PHE A 41 17.93 -20.17 4.98
CA PHE A 41 17.58 -19.08 4.05
C PHE A 41 17.11 -17.80 4.74
N LYS A 42 17.53 -17.60 6.00
CA LYS A 42 17.08 -16.49 6.86
C LYS A 42 17.11 -15.12 6.17
N ILE A 43 18.19 -14.77 5.48
CA ILE A 43 18.33 -13.46 4.80
C ILE A 43 17.30 -13.30 3.68
N VAL A 44 17.11 -14.34 2.85
CA VAL A 44 16.14 -14.30 1.73
C VAL A 44 14.72 -14.19 2.27
N TYR A 45 14.42 -14.91 3.35
CA TYR A 45 13.13 -14.84 4.02
C TYR A 45 12.86 -13.45 4.62
N GLU A 46 13.82 -12.88 5.35
CA GLU A 46 13.70 -11.51 5.90
C GLU A 46 13.52 -10.46 4.80
N ALA A 47 14.27 -10.55 3.70
CA ALA A 47 14.13 -9.65 2.56
C ALA A 47 12.76 -9.77 1.88
N LEU A 48 12.25 -10.99 1.72
CA LEU A 48 10.92 -11.25 1.16
C LEU A 48 9.81 -10.66 2.04
N LEU A 49 10.00 -10.67 3.36
CA LEU A 49 9.06 -10.06 4.31
C LEU A 49 9.09 -8.54 4.26
N ALA A 50 10.26 -7.91 4.07
CA ALA A 50 10.40 -6.46 4.02
C ALA A 50 9.86 -5.84 2.70
N LEU A 51 9.99 -6.56 1.59
CA LEU A 51 9.63 -6.09 0.24
C LEU A 51 8.18 -5.57 0.09
N PRO A 52 7.13 -6.26 0.60
CA PRO A 52 5.76 -5.75 0.62
C PRO A 52 5.61 -4.39 1.31
N PHE A 53 6.38 -4.12 2.38
CA PHE A 53 6.33 -2.84 3.07
C PHE A 53 6.86 -1.72 2.20
N PHE A 54 8.00 -1.93 1.51
CA PHE A 54 8.55 -0.95 0.57
C PHE A 54 7.60 -0.68 -0.61
N ILE A 55 6.97 -1.73 -1.13
CA ILE A 55 5.94 -1.58 -2.17
C ILE A 55 4.78 -0.72 -1.66
N MET A 56 4.29 -0.99 -0.45
CA MET A 56 3.20 -0.25 0.17
C MET A 56 3.56 1.21 0.42
N LEU A 57 4.79 1.49 0.89
CA LEU A 57 5.31 2.85 1.15
C LEU A 57 5.19 3.77 -0.06
N VAL A 58 5.44 3.24 -1.26
CA VAL A 58 5.37 4.01 -2.51
C VAL A 58 3.98 3.99 -3.12
N LEU A 59 3.33 2.81 -3.14
CA LEU A 59 2.09 2.62 -3.89
C LEU A 59 0.85 3.13 -3.17
N ALA A 60 0.79 3.12 -1.83
CA ALA A 60 -0.38 3.64 -1.12
C ALA A 60 -0.56 5.16 -1.32
N PRO A 61 0.48 6.03 -1.21
CA PRO A 61 0.36 7.44 -1.55
C PRO A 61 -0.01 7.70 -3.02
N LEU A 62 0.59 6.93 -3.95
CA LEU A 62 0.28 7.03 -5.37
C LEU A 62 -1.19 6.62 -5.66
N GLY A 63 -1.65 5.56 -5.00
CA GLY A 63 -3.04 5.11 -5.05
C GLY A 63 -4.01 6.15 -4.50
N LEU A 64 -3.66 6.77 -3.38
CA LEU A 64 -4.43 7.87 -2.78
C LEU A 64 -4.54 9.06 -3.74
N TYR A 65 -3.44 9.43 -4.40
CA TYR A 65 -3.43 10.49 -5.42
C TYR A 65 -4.40 10.21 -6.57
N TYR A 66 -4.40 9.00 -7.13
CA TYR A 66 -5.35 8.64 -8.18
C TYR A 66 -6.79 8.58 -7.66
N SER A 67 -6.99 8.08 -6.44
CA SER A 67 -8.32 8.05 -5.82
C SER A 67 -8.87 9.46 -5.58
N TRP A 68 -8.01 10.39 -5.16
CA TRP A 68 -8.35 11.81 -5.01
C TRP A 68 -8.71 12.47 -6.35
N LYS A 69 -7.95 12.20 -7.41
CA LYS A 69 -8.29 12.64 -8.77
C LYS A 69 -9.65 12.09 -9.24
N SER A 70 -9.91 10.81 -8.98
CA SER A 70 -11.22 10.19 -9.25
C SER A 70 -12.35 10.89 -8.49
N HIS A 71 -12.13 11.27 -7.22
CA HIS A 71 -13.10 12.03 -6.41
C HIS A 71 -13.38 13.41 -7.00
N LYS A 72 -12.35 14.14 -7.43
CA LYS A 72 -12.51 15.44 -8.11
C LYS A 72 -13.27 15.32 -9.43
N ALA A 73 -12.99 14.27 -10.20
CA ALA A 73 -13.66 13.98 -11.47
C ALA A 73 -15.07 13.38 -11.31
N LYS A 74 -15.50 13.06 -10.07
CA LYS A 74 -16.79 12.43 -9.75
C LYS A 74 -17.04 11.13 -10.54
N GLU A 75 -16.00 10.33 -10.81
CA GLU A 75 -16.10 9.08 -11.58
C GLU A 75 -17.03 8.05 -10.89
N GLU A 76 -17.95 7.45 -11.64
CA GLU A 76 -18.81 6.38 -11.12
C GLU A 76 -18.11 5.01 -11.14
N PRO A 77 -18.44 4.08 -10.23
CA PRO A 77 -19.46 4.19 -9.18
C PRO A 77 -18.95 4.86 -7.89
N ARG A 78 -19.73 5.79 -7.32
CA ARG A 78 -19.42 6.52 -6.07
C ARG A 78 -19.00 5.62 -4.92
N LYS A 79 -19.69 4.47 -4.71
CA LYS A 79 -19.40 3.54 -3.60
C LYS A 79 -18.00 2.95 -3.69
N LYS A 80 -17.56 2.51 -4.89
CA LYS A 80 -16.20 1.97 -5.07
C LYS A 80 -15.17 3.06 -4.84
N ARG A 81 -15.39 4.25 -5.40
CA ARG A 81 -14.50 5.40 -5.24
C ARG A 81 -14.18 5.70 -3.78
N THR A 82 -15.21 5.84 -2.93
CA THR A 82 -15.02 6.08 -1.49
C THR A 82 -14.30 4.92 -0.79
N MET A 83 -14.65 3.67 -1.12
CA MET A 83 -14.03 2.48 -0.52
C MET A 83 -12.53 2.44 -0.76
N PHE A 84 -12.09 2.63 -2.02
CA PHE A 84 -10.66 2.61 -2.35
C PHE A 84 -9.92 3.86 -1.84
N PHE A 85 -10.59 5.02 -1.78
CA PHE A 85 -10.03 6.20 -1.12
C PHE A 85 -9.72 5.93 0.35
N MET A 86 -10.70 5.42 1.11
CA MET A 86 -10.50 5.09 2.52
C MET A 86 -9.43 4.02 2.72
N GLY A 87 -9.38 3.02 1.84
CA GLY A 87 -8.34 1.99 1.87
C GLY A 87 -6.93 2.56 1.73
N HIS A 88 -6.67 3.40 0.71
CA HIS A 88 -5.36 4.03 0.54
C HIS A 88 -5.03 4.97 1.70
N LEU A 89 -6.02 5.72 2.18
CA LEU A 89 -5.85 6.65 3.30
C LEU A 89 -5.42 5.91 4.57
N PHE A 90 -6.06 4.77 4.88
CA PHE A 90 -5.69 3.92 6.01
C PHE A 90 -4.21 3.52 5.96
N PHE A 91 -3.74 3.01 4.82
CA PHE A 91 -2.33 2.63 4.69
C PHE A 91 -1.39 3.83 4.73
N CYS A 92 -1.77 4.99 4.19
CA CYS A 92 -0.98 6.21 4.34
C CYS A 92 -0.84 6.65 5.80
N ILE A 93 -1.91 6.54 6.60
CA ILE A 93 -1.86 6.82 8.04
C ILE A 93 -0.91 5.84 8.73
N LEU A 94 -0.99 4.54 8.42
CA LEU A 94 -0.06 3.55 8.97
C LEU A 94 1.40 3.87 8.65
N ILE A 95 1.68 4.32 7.43
CA ILE A 95 3.02 4.76 7.02
C ILE A 95 3.51 5.93 7.87
N VAL A 96 2.67 6.95 8.08
CA VAL A 96 3.03 8.10 8.93
C VAL A 96 3.31 7.67 10.36
N LEU A 97 2.45 6.82 10.93
CA LEU A 97 2.65 6.28 12.29
C LEU A 97 3.96 5.48 12.39
N PHE A 98 4.27 4.67 11.38
CA PHE A 98 5.53 3.92 11.32
C PHE A 98 6.76 4.85 11.35
N PHE A 99 6.77 5.91 10.54
CA PHE A 99 7.84 6.90 10.56
C PHE A 99 7.93 7.65 11.89
N MET A 100 6.79 7.98 12.51
CA MET A 100 6.79 8.61 13.85
C MET A 100 7.46 7.73 14.89
N VAL A 101 7.21 6.42 14.86
CA VAL A 101 7.88 5.46 15.76
C VAL A 101 9.38 5.42 15.49
N ILE A 102 9.81 5.28 14.23
CA ILE A 102 11.24 5.29 13.87
C ILE A 102 11.94 6.56 14.37
N VAL A 103 11.34 7.74 14.12
CA VAL A 103 11.91 9.02 14.55
C VAL A 103 12.02 9.09 16.07
N LYS A 104 10.98 8.64 16.78
CA LYS A 104 10.99 8.58 18.25
C LYS A 104 12.09 7.66 18.78
N ASP A 105 12.24 6.47 18.19
CA ASP A 105 13.25 5.49 18.60
C ASP A 105 14.66 6.03 18.33
N LEU A 106 14.92 6.60 17.16
CA LEU A 106 16.19 7.24 16.84
C LEU A 106 16.51 8.41 17.76
N ALA A 107 15.51 9.23 18.11
CA ALA A 107 15.69 10.34 19.05
C ALA A 107 16.06 9.83 20.45
N SER A 108 15.55 8.67 20.88
CA SER A 108 15.89 8.06 22.16
C SER A 108 17.29 7.43 22.20
N LEU A 109 17.88 7.12 21.04
CA LEU A 109 19.24 6.60 20.89
C LEU A 109 20.31 7.70 20.87
N ASN A 110 19.93 8.95 20.66
CA ASN A 110 20.83 10.10 20.71
C ASN A 110 21.12 10.57 22.16
N TRP A 111 21.30 9.60 23.06
CA TRP A 111 21.84 9.77 24.41
C TRP A 111 23.21 9.13 24.50
#